data_AF-A0A1B8P329-F1
#
_entry.id   AF-A0A1B8P329-F1
#
_cell.length_a   1.000
_cell.length_b   1.000
_cell.length_c   1.000
_cell.angle_alpha   90.00
_cell.angle_beta   90.00
_cell.angle_gamma   90.00
#
_symmetry.space_group_name_H-M   'P 1'
#
loop_
_entity.id
_entity.type
_entity.pdbx_description
1 polymer ?
#
loop_
_entity_poly.entity_id
_entity_poly.type
_entity_poly.pdbx_seq_one_letter_code
_entity_poly.pdbx_strand_id
1 'polypeptide(L)'
;MTSTLPRIESAGLDGWMVRLFDAIDEANMPWLTALVRRCEASFGDALVDLVPSYTTLLVVFDPLAMEPDEARCRLMSLLADLRPDEEGEKTEPRELPTWYDPSVGRSSSVWPNEAT
;
A
#
# COMPACT_ATOMS: atom_id res chain seq x y z
N MET A 1 20.68 -3.06 -14.31
CA MET A 1 19.59 -2.12 -14.64
C MET A 1 19.19 -1.46 -13.34
N THR A 2 19.58 -0.21 -13.11
CA THR A 2 19.27 0.52 -11.88
C THR A 2 17.82 0.96 -11.94
N SER A 3 16.95 0.29 -11.18
CA SER A 3 15.56 0.71 -11.02
C SER A 3 15.56 2.05 -10.27
N THR A 4 15.11 3.13 -10.92
CA THR A 4 14.96 4.44 -10.27
C THR A 4 13.77 4.38 -9.33
N LEU A 5 14.07 4.27 -8.04
CA LEU A 5 13.12 4.35 -6.94
C LEU A 5 13.20 5.75 -6.29
N PRO A 6 12.09 6.29 -5.76
CA PRO A 6 10.74 5.71 -5.75
C PRO A 6 10.04 5.81 -7.12
N ARG A 7 9.14 4.85 -7.41
CA ARG A 7 8.39 4.77 -8.68
C ARG A 7 6.89 4.64 -8.43
N ILE A 8 6.10 5.32 -9.26
CA ILE A 8 4.63 5.19 -9.28
C ILE A 8 4.24 4.40 -10.54
N GLU A 9 3.41 3.38 -10.37
CA GLU A 9 2.90 2.49 -11.41
C GLU A 9 1.37 2.48 -11.35
N SER A 10 0.68 2.45 -12.49
CA SER A 10 -0.78 2.30 -12.51
C SER A 10 -1.14 0.87 -12.10
N ALA A 11 -2.06 0.73 -11.14
CA ALA A 11 -2.55 -0.55 -10.63
C ALA A 11 -4.00 -0.84 -11.06
N GLY A 12 -4.56 -0.01 -11.95
CA GLY A 12 -5.96 -0.05 -12.36
C GLY A 12 -6.42 1.30 -12.92
N LEU A 13 -7.73 1.46 -13.05
CA LEU A 13 -8.34 2.74 -13.45
C LEU A 13 -8.35 3.75 -12.28
N ASP A 14 -8.46 3.22 -11.07
CA ASP A 14 -8.75 3.89 -9.80
C ASP A 14 -7.63 3.70 -8.76
N GLY A 15 -6.46 3.18 -9.19
CA GLY A 15 -5.39 2.80 -8.27
C GLY A 15 -3.98 3.10 -8.77
N TRP A 16 -3.13 3.58 -7.86
CA TRP A 16 -1.71 3.80 -8.05
C TRP A 16 -0.88 2.93 -7.10
N MET A 17 0.08 2.19 -7.65
CA MET A 17 1.06 1.44 -6.87
C MET A 17 2.35 2.25 -6.76
N VAL A 18 2.75 2.54 -5.53
CA VAL A 18 3.96 3.29 -5.22
C VAL A 18 5.01 2.33 -4.69
N ARG A 19 6.12 2.18 -5.41
CA ARG A 19 7.27 1.39 -5.01
C ARG A 19 8.34 2.30 -4.44
N LEU A 20 8.59 2.17 -3.13
CA LEU A 20 9.61 2.94 -2.42
C LEU A 20 10.96 2.23 -2.45
N PHE A 21 10.96 0.90 -2.26
CA PHE A 21 12.17 0.10 -2.07
C PHE A 21 12.12 -1.18 -2.91
N ASP A 22 13.26 -1.81 -3.12
CA ASP A 22 13.37 -3.12 -3.78
C ASP A 22 13.62 -4.24 -2.77
N ALA A 23 14.39 -3.93 -1.72
CA ALA A 23 14.72 -4.86 -0.64
C ALA A 23 13.74 -4.72 0.53
N ILE A 24 13.38 -5.86 1.12
CA ILE A 24 12.63 -5.91 2.37
C ILE A 24 13.61 -5.61 3.51
N ASP A 25 13.41 -4.48 4.18
CA ASP A 25 14.22 -4.01 5.31
C ASP A 25 13.29 -3.41 6.38
N GLU A 26 13.59 -3.65 7.65
CA GLU A 26 12.83 -3.09 8.78
C GLU A 26 12.89 -1.56 8.80
N ALA A 27 13.98 -0.97 8.29
CA ALA A 27 14.13 0.47 8.12
C ALA A 27 13.12 1.09 7.15
N ASN A 28 12.41 0.28 6.33
CA ASN A 28 11.38 0.77 5.42
C ASN A 28 10.03 1.01 6.12
N MET A 29 9.78 0.35 7.25
CA MET A 29 8.49 0.40 7.95
C MET A 29 8.09 1.83 8.38
N PRO A 30 9.00 2.68 8.90
CA PRO A 30 8.70 4.07 9.20
C PRO A 30 8.34 4.89 7.96
N TRP A 31 8.94 4.59 6.80
CA TRP A 31 8.65 5.29 5.54
C TRP A 31 7.28 4.90 4.97
N LEU A 32 6.94 3.60 5.00
CA LEU A 32 5.64 3.10 4.57
C LEU A 32 4.52 3.65 5.44
N THR A 33 4.70 3.60 6.76
CA THR A 33 3.75 4.17 7.74
C THR A 33 3.54 5.67 7.51
N ALA A 34 4.64 6.40 7.34
CA ALA A 34 4.60 7.82 7.08
C ALA A 34 3.91 8.16 5.74
N LEU A 35 4.09 7.33 4.71
CA LEU A 35 3.42 7.50 3.43
C LEU A 35 1.92 7.22 3.53
N VAL A 36 1.52 6.16 4.24
CA VAL A 36 0.10 5.83 4.51
C VAL A 36 -0.61 7.01 5.16
N ARG A 37 -0.08 7.52 6.29
CA ARG A 37 -0.66 8.65 7.01
C ARG A 37 -0.77 9.90 6.15
N ARG A 38 0.25 10.19 5.35
CA ARG A 38 0.25 11.32 4.42
C ARG A 38 -0.77 11.14 3.29
N CYS A 39 -0.95 9.92 2.78
CA CYS A 39 -1.98 9.63 1.80
C CYS A 39 -3.37 9.81 2.40
N GLU A 40 -3.65 9.28 3.59
CA GLU A 40 -4.91 9.49 4.31
C GLU A 40 -5.23 10.97 4.48
N ALA A 41 -4.25 11.76 4.94
CA ALA A 41 -4.42 13.20 5.14
C ALA A 41 -4.56 13.99 3.84
N SER A 42 -3.89 13.57 2.76
CA SER A 42 -3.89 14.29 1.48
C SER A 42 -5.07 13.94 0.58
N PHE A 43 -5.49 12.68 0.57
CA PHE A 43 -6.60 12.20 -0.26
C PHE A 43 -7.95 12.37 0.45
N GLY A 44 -7.99 12.29 1.78
CA GLY A 44 -9.19 12.52 2.57
C GLY A 44 -10.36 11.64 2.11
N ASP A 45 -11.51 12.25 1.86
CA ASP A 45 -12.74 11.55 1.43
C ASP A 45 -12.66 10.90 0.05
N ALA A 46 -11.68 11.28 -0.79
CA ALA A 46 -11.47 10.64 -2.09
C ALA A 46 -10.71 9.30 -1.97
N LEU A 47 -10.12 9.01 -0.81
CA LEU A 47 -9.41 7.78 -0.56
C LEU A 47 -10.39 6.63 -0.32
N VAL A 48 -10.32 5.60 -1.15
CA VAL A 48 -11.15 4.39 -1.01
C VAL A 48 -10.43 3.36 -0.15
N ASP A 49 -9.15 3.09 -0.46
CA ASP A 49 -8.38 2.08 0.23
C ASP A 49 -6.87 2.33 0.14
N LEU A 50 -6.12 1.84 1.13
CA LEU A 50 -4.64 1.90 1.16
C LEU A 50 -4.09 0.54 1.53
N VAL A 51 -3.49 -0.18 0.60
CA VAL A 51 -2.93 -1.51 0.90
C VAL A 51 -1.41 -1.44 0.96
N PRO A 52 -0.81 -1.32 2.16
CA PRO A 52 0.64 -1.37 2.32
C PRO A 52 1.16 -2.80 2.13
N SER A 53 2.34 -2.90 1.54
CA SER A 53 3.17 -4.10 1.49
C SER A 53 4.56 -3.75 2.04
N TYR A 54 5.47 -4.73 2.10
CA TYR A 54 6.82 -4.53 2.66
C TYR A 54 7.70 -3.54 1.89
N THR A 55 7.43 -3.28 0.62
CA THR A 55 8.25 -2.38 -0.22
C THR A 55 7.42 -1.47 -1.14
N THR A 56 6.10 -1.68 -1.18
CA THR A 56 5.15 -0.99 -2.03
C THR A 56 3.91 -0.57 -1.26
N LEU A 57 3.23 0.47 -1.71
CA LEU A 57 1.92 0.90 -1.22
C LEU A 57 0.96 1.00 -2.40
N LEU A 58 -0.17 0.31 -2.34
CA LEU A 58 -1.27 0.50 -3.28
C LEU A 58 -2.22 1.55 -2.73
N VAL A 59 -2.51 2.57 -3.54
CA VAL A 59 -3.41 3.67 -3.22
C VAL A 59 -4.61 3.58 -4.15
N VAL A 60 -5.79 3.32 -3.58
CA VAL A 60 -7.06 3.22 -4.31
C VAL A 60 -7.91 4.44 -3.95
N PHE A 61 -8.38 5.16 -4.96
CA PHE A 61 -9.15 6.40 -4.80
C PHE A 61 -10.37 6.38 -5.70
N ASP A 62 -11.39 7.16 -5.37
CA ASP A 62 -12.59 7.25 -6.19
C ASP A 62 -12.34 8.16 -7.42
N PRO A 63 -12.34 7.62 -8.65
CA PRO A 63 -12.11 8.41 -9.86
C PRO A 63 -13.24 9.43 -10.13
N LEU A 64 -14.39 9.31 -9.47
CA LEU A 64 -15.47 10.31 -9.51
C LEU A 64 -15.21 11.48 -8.56
N ALA A 65 -14.42 11.28 -7.51
CA ALA A 65 -14.06 12.30 -6.53
C ALA A 65 -12.71 12.98 -6.84
N MET A 66 -11.77 12.26 -7.47
CA MET A 66 -10.44 12.76 -7.81
C MET A 66 -9.96 12.20 -9.17
N GLU A 67 -9.42 13.06 -10.03
CA GLU A 67 -8.88 12.59 -11.30
C GLU A 67 -7.59 11.78 -11.10
N PRO A 68 -7.36 10.70 -11.88
CA PRO A 68 -6.16 9.88 -11.74
C PRO A 68 -4.84 10.64 -11.91
N ASP A 69 -4.81 11.65 -12.79
CA ASP A 69 -3.62 12.48 -13.00
C ASP A 69 -3.34 13.39 -11.78
N GLU A 70 -4.40 13.92 -11.15
CA GLU A 70 -4.29 14.69 -9.92
C GLU A 70 -3.77 13.82 -8.76
N ALA A 71 -4.34 12.62 -8.60
CA ALA A 71 -3.88 11.64 -7.62
C ALA A 71 -2.38 11.33 -7.79
N ARG A 72 -1.94 11.13 -9.03
CA ARG A 72 -0.52 10.92 -9.35
C ARG A 72 0.33 12.12 -8.97
N CYS A 73 -0.07 13.34 -9.33
CA CYS A 73 0.67 14.55 -8.98
C CYS A 73 0.79 14.73 -7.46
N ARG A 74 -0.28 14.47 -6.71
CA ARG A 74 -0.27 14.47 -5.24
C ARG A 74 0.72 13.44 -4.70
N LEU A 75 0.68 12.19 -5.20
CA LEU A 75 1.65 11.16 -4.79
C LEU A 75 3.10 11.56 -5.08
N MET A 76 3.38 12.17 -6.23
CA MET A 76 4.73 12.66 -6.54
C MET A 76 5.17 13.75 -5.56
N SER A 77 4.28 14.66 -5.18
CA SER A 77 4.57 15.69 -4.17
C SER A 77 4.78 15.07 -2.79
N LEU A 78 3.96 14.11 -2.38
CA LEU A 78 4.11 13.40 -1.10
C LEU A 78 5.43 12.65 -1.02
N LEU A 79 5.86 12.03 -2.13
CA LEU A 79 7.15 11.35 -2.22
C LEU A 79 8.34 12.30 -2.14
N ALA A 80 8.23 13.51 -2.70
CA ALA A 80 9.29 14.51 -2.66
C ALA A 80 9.54 15.05 -1.23
N ASP A 81 8.48 15.17 -0.43
CA ASP A 81 8.52 15.62 0.97
C ASP A 81 8.46 14.46 1.98
N LEU A 82 8.59 13.21 1.52
CA LEU A 82 8.49 12.04 2.38
C LEU A 82 9.66 12.01 3.35
N ARG A 83 9.33 11.84 4.62
CA ARG A 83 10.28 11.64 5.71
C ARG A 83 9.87 10.43 6.53
N PRO A 84 10.84 9.66 7.07
CA PRO A 84 10.52 8.56 7.97
C PRO A 84 9.76 9.10 9.17
N ASP A 85 8.78 8.35 9.64
CA ASP A 85 8.11 8.67 10.89
C ASP A 85 9.16 8.59 12.02
N GLU A 86 9.51 9.73 12.61
CA GLU A 86 10.47 9.80 13.74
C GLU A 86 9.82 9.36 15.06
N GLU A 87 8.49 9.31 15.09
CA GLU A 87 7.73 8.64 16.12
C GLU A 87 7.84 7.13 15.90
N GLY A 88 8.85 6.52 16.53
CA GLY A 88 8.87 5.09 16.86
C GLY A 88 7.71 4.67 17.79
N GLU A 89 6.59 5.38 17.76
CA GLU A 89 5.35 4.99 18.37
C GLU A 89 4.68 4.01 17.45
N LYS A 90 4.78 2.74 17.83
CA LYS A 90 3.79 1.67 17.61
C LYS A 90 2.58 2.16 16.82
N THR A 91 2.74 2.30 15.51
CA THR A 91 1.57 2.21 14.65
C THR A 91 1.27 0.74 14.71
N GLU A 92 0.42 0.34 15.68
CA GLU A 92 -0.31 -0.90 15.58
C GLU A 92 -0.76 -0.95 14.13
N PRO A 93 -0.33 -1.95 13.34
CA PRO A 93 -0.77 -2.06 11.98
C PRO A 93 -2.29 -2.01 12.08
N ARG A 94 -2.87 -0.90 11.64
CA ARG A 94 -4.30 -0.80 11.47
C ARG A 94 -4.51 -1.77 10.33
N GLU A 95 -4.75 -3.03 10.68
CA GLU A 95 -5.14 -4.08 9.78
C GLU A 95 -6.30 -3.45 9.03
N LEU A 96 -6.02 -3.01 7.79
CA LEU A 96 -7.10 -2.64 6.91
C LEU A 96 -8.03 -3.84 6.93
N PRO A 97 -9.32 -3.64 7.18
CA PRO A 97 -10.27 -4.73 7.19
C PRO A 97 -10.15 -5.32 5.81
N THR A 98 -9.40 -6.42 5.72
CA THR A 98 -9.30 -7.16 4.49
C THR A 98 -10.73 -7.61 4.34
N TRP A 99 -11.45 -6.99 3.42
CA TRP A 99 -12.68 -7.55 2.89
C TRP A 99 -12.27 -8.80 2.10
N TYR A 100 -11.72 -9.79 2.82
CA TYR A 100 -12.08 -11.16 2.58
C TYR A 100 -13.57 -11.16 2.78
N ASP A 101 -14.29 -11.09 1.67
CA ASP A 101 -15.57 -11.76 1.62
C ASP A 101 -15.38 -13.15 2.28
N PRO A 102 -16.08 -13.47 3.39
CA PRO A 102 -15.87 -14.72 4.11
C PRO A 102 -16.36 -15.96 3.33
N SER A 103 -16.61 -15.84 2.02
CA SER A 103 -17.11 -16.91 1.14
C SER A 103 -16.04 -17.58 0.25
N VAL A 104 -14.77 -17.65 0.69
CA VAL A 104 -13.87 -18.71 0.19
C VAL A 104 -13.57 -19.68 1.33
N GLY A 105 -14.37 -20.75 1.29
CA GLY A 105 -14.57 -21.69 2.39
C GLY A 105 -13.29 -22.36 2.87
N ARG A 106 -13.30 -22.62 4.18
CA ARG A 106 -12.47 -23.59 4.91
C ARG A 106 -11.90 -24.67 3.98
N SER A 107 -10.61 -24.59 3.62
CA SER A 107 -9.88 -25.79 3.25
C SER A 107 -9.46 -26.48 4.55
N SER A 108 -10.43 -27.15 5.20
CA SER A 108 -10.07 -28.30 6.01
C SER A 108 -9.94 -29.50 5.08
N SER A 109 -9.07 -30.42 5.50
CA SER A 109 -9.10 -31.84 5.16
C SER A 109 -8.06 -32.35 4.15
N VAL A 110 -7.00 -32.88 4.76
CA VAL A 110 -6.39 -34.19 4.45
C VAL A 110 -5.52 -34.28 3.20
N TRP A 111 -4.21 -34.28 3.44
CA TRP A 111 -3.24 -34.94 2.58
C TRP A 111 -3.43 -36.45 2.69
N PRO A 112 -3.67 -37.20 1.59
CA PRO A 112 -3.60 -38.64 1.64
C PRO A 112 -2.13 -39.06 1.70
N ASN A 113 -1.89 -40.04 2.56
CA ASN A 113 -0.77 -40.98 2.48
C ASN A 113 -0.63 -41.52 1.04
N GLU A 114 0.56 -42.05 0.69
CA GLU A 114 0.78 -43.41 0.16
C GLU A 114 2.06 -43.49 -0.71
N ALA A 115 2.94 -44.41 -0.30
CA ALA A 115 3.80 -45.27 -1.10
C ALA A 115 5.04 -44.69 -1.83
N THR A 116 6.22 -44.94 -1.25
CA THR A 116 7.04 -46.14 -1.56
C THR A 116 8.16 -46.28 -0.55
#